data_AF-A0A2V8C1S0-F1
#
_entry.id   AF-A0A2V8C1S0-F1
#
_cell.length_a   1.000
_cell.length_b   1.000
_cell.length_c   1.000
_cell.angle_alpha   90.00
_cell.angle_beta   90.00
_cell.angle_gamma   90.00
#
_symmetry.space_group_name_H-M   'P 1'
#
loop_
_entity.id
_entity.type
_entity.pdbx_description
1 polymer ?
#
loop_
_entity_poly.entity_id
_entity_poly.type
_entity_poly.pdbx_seq_one_letter_code
_entity_poly.pdbx_strand_id
1 'polypeptide(L)'
;MERYSATGYRAPSLLRTRALLRDVGCRYRYDSSIPTSGGLFPTPNNGCASARPFLVEGTVELPVTLPRDGTLRFLGYGPEDMLGIWIDCAELVARSRGIVVMLTHCEQRFSGHHRALDAYRRFLECLRERSDRFTFSTPGRVLEATTLQAPAGAV
;
A
#
# COMPACT_ATOMS: atom_id res chain seq x y z
N MET A 1 -2.25 6.04 20.44
CA MET A 1 -2.85 6.69 19.26
C MET A 1 -2.97 8.19 19.45
N GLU A 2 -3.62 8.64 20.51
CA GLU A 2 -4.02 10.03 20.72
C GLU A 2 -2.88 11.04 20.62
N ARG A 3 -1.70 10.70 21.17
CA ARG A 3 -0.51 11.57 21.11
C ARG A 3 -0.07 11.95 19.68
N TYR A 4 -0.24 11.05 18.71
CA TYR A 4 0.23 11.26 17.33
C TYR A 4 -0.91 11.35 16.32
N SER A 5 -2.17 11.32 16.80
CA SER A 5 -3.36 11.28 15.96
C SER A 5 -3.29 10.24 14.83
N ALA A 6 -2.64 9.09 15.10
CA ALA A 6 -2.47 8.04 14.12
C ALA A 6 -3.80 7.31 13.86
N THR A 7 -4.29 7.37 12.62
CA THR A 7 -5.59 6.79 12.24
C THR A 7 -5.48 5.47 11.48
N GLY A 8 -4.27 5.07 11.09
CA GLY A 8 -4.03 3.87 10.28
C GLY A 8 -2.98 2.96 10.88
N TYR A 9 -3.10 1.67 10.55
CA TYR A 9 -2.15 0.63 10.91
C TYR A 9 -1.52 0.01 9.67
N ARG A 10 -0.32 -0.53 9.85
CA ARG A 10 0.30 -1.46 8.92
C ARG A 10 1.17 -2.41 9.73
N ALA A 11 0.93 -3.70 9.59
CA ALA A 11 1.67 -4.73 10.27
C ALA A 11 3.14 -4.74 9.82
N PRO A 12 4.09 -4.82 10.77
CA PRO A 12 5.49 -5.09 10.46
C PRO A 12 5.63 -6.34 9.59
N SER A 13 6.44 -6.24 8.53
CA SER A 13 6.63 -7.31 7.55
C SER A 13 5.34 -7.80 6.84
N LEU A 14 4.23 -7.08 6.99
CA LEU A 14 2.88 -7.50 6.57
C LEU A 14 2.39 -8.81 7.25
N LEU A 15 2.97 -9.15 8.40
CA LEU A 15 2.60 -10.35 9.17
C LEU A 15 1.25 -10.12 9.85
N ARG A 16 0.28 -10.97 9.53
CA ARG A 16 -1.10 -10.77 9.96
C ARG A 16 -1.81 -12.07 10.22
N THR A 17 -2.75 -12.03 11.16
CA THR A 17 -3.73 -13.08 11.44
C THR A 17 -5.11 -12.43 11.50
N ARG A 18 -6.18 -13.22 11.36
CA ARG A 18 -7.54 -12.68 11.52
C ARG A 18 -7.76 -12.06 12.90
N ALA A 19 -7.21 -12.67 13.95
CA ALA A 19 -7.27 -12.13 15.31
C ALA A 19 -6.59 -10.75 15.41
N LEU A 20 -5.38 -10.60 14.84
CA LEU A 20 -4.70 -9.31 14.80
C LEU A 20 -5.53 -8.26 14.06
N LEU A 21 -6.09 -8.61 12.90
CA LEU A 21 -6.90 -7.67 12.11
C LEU A 21 -8.16 -7.21 12.85
N ARG A 22 -8.82 -8.10 13.62
CA ARG A 22 -9.94 -7.71 14.50
C ARG A 22 -9.50 -6.71 15.57
N ASP A 23 -8.41 -7.01 16.27
CA ASP A 23 -7.91 -6.16 17.35
C ASP A 23 -7.43 -4.79 16.84
N VAL A 24 -6.92 -4.75 15.61
CA VAL A 24 -6.53 -3.52 14.91
C VAL A 24 -7.77 -2.74 14.46
N GLY A 25 -8.80 -3.42 13.95
CA GLY A 25 -10.04 -2.77 13.49
C GLY A 25 -10.80 -2.04 14.59
N CYS A 26 -10.68 -2.49 15.83
CA CYS A 26 -11.23 -1.76 16.98
C CYS A 26 -10.48 -0.45 17.30
N ARG A 27 -9.28 -0.22 16.75
CA ARG A 27 -8.39 0.89 17.15
C ARG A 27 -8.02 1.84 16.03
N TYR A 28 -8.12 1.40 14.78
CA TYR A 28 -7.70 2.16 13.61
C TYR A 28 -8.82 2.25 12.57
N ARG A 29 -8.86 3.36 11.83
CA ARG A 29 -9.83 3.57 10.76
C ARG A 29 -9.54 2.71 9.53
N TYR A 30 -8.27 2.35 9.34
CA TYR A 30 -7.83 1.50 8.24
C TYR A 30 -6.59 0.68 8.58
N ASP A 31 -6.41 -0.41 7.86
CA ASP A 31 -5.18 -1.18 7.75
C ASP A 31 -4.62 -1.11 6.32
N SER A 32 -3.31 -1.35 6.16
CA SER A 32 -2.63 -1.45 4.87
C SER A 32 -1.60 -2.58 4.90
N SER A 33 -2.03 -3.74 5.39
CA SER A 33 -1.17 -4.91 5.61
C SER A 33 -1.33 -6.00 4.56
N ILE A 34 -2.35 -5.92 3.71
CA ILE A 34 -2.72 -6.96 2.76
C ILE A 34 -2.27 -6.53 1.36
N PRO A 35 -1.28 -7.18 0.76
CA PRO A 35 -0.90 -6.86 -0.61
C PRO A 35 -1.96 -7.34 -1.61
N THR A 36 -2.04 -6.73 -2.78
CA THR A 36 -2.91 -7.21 -3.87
C THR A 36 -2.52 -8.61 -4.32
N SER A 37 -1.21 -8.88 -4.46
CA SER A 37 -0.66 -10.19 -4.80
C SER A 37 0.13 -10.80 -3.64
N GLY A 38 0.10 -12.12 -3.52
CA GLY A 38 0.80 -12.85 -2.45
C GLY A 38 2.33 -12.83 -2.53
N GLY A 39 2.91 -12.12 -3.50
CA GLY A 39 4.34 -12.15 -3.79
C GLY A 39 4.79 -13.48 -4.41
N LEU A 40 6.11 -13.60 -4.62
CA LEU A 40 6.72 -14.80 -5.23
C LEU A 40 6.94 -15.94 -4.24
N PHE A 41 6.94 -15.64 -2.94
CA PHE A 41 7.09 -16.67 -1.91
C PHE A 41 5.73 -17.22 -1.54
N PRO A 42 5.56 -18.56 -1.48
CA PRO A 42 4.30 -19.20 -1.13
C PRO A 42 4.01 -18.98 0.34
N THR A 43 3.45 -17.81 0.65
CA THR A 43 2.85 -17.52 1.94
C THR A 43 1.36 -17.83 1.79
N PRO A 44 0.86 -18.91 2.41
CA PRO A 44 -0.55 -19.27 2.30
C PRO A 44 -1.45 -18.08 2.64
N ASN A 45 -2.49 -17.85 1.82
CA ASN A 45 -3.45 -16.76 2.00
C ASN A 45 -2.82 -15.35 1.96
N ASN A 46 -1.68 -15.17 1.28
CA ASN A 46 -1.14 -13.86 0.99
C ASN A 46 -1.72 -13.32 -0.34
N GLY A 47 -2.06 -12.04 -0.39
CA GLY A 47 -2.78 -11.46 -1.53
C GLY A 47 -4.28 -11.36 -1.29
N CYS A 48 -4.92 -10.29 -1.75
CA CYS A 48 -6.37 -10.14 -1.75
C CYS A 48 -7.00 -10.11 -3.14
N ALA A 49 -6.20 -10.15 -4.21
CA ALA A 49 -6.66 -10.01 -5.59
C ALA A 49 -7.54 -8.77 -5.85
N SER A 50 -7.40 -7.75 -5.01
CA SER A 50 -8.09 -6.46 -5.12
C SER A 50 -7.09 -5.31 -5.12
N ALA A 51 -7.34 -4.31 -5.95
CA ALA A 51 -6.65 -3.02 -5.92
C ALA A 51 -7.54 -1.90 -5.33
N ARG A 52 -8.73 -2.25 -4.83
CA ARG A 52 -9.69 -1.31 -4.23
C ARG A 52 -9.77 -1.52 -2.72
N PRO A 53 -10.09 -0.46 -1.95
CA PRO A 53 -10.43 -0.61 -0.55
C PRO A 53 -11.54 -1.64 -0.31
N PHE A 54 -11.46 -2.38 0.79
CA PHE A 54 -12.47 -3.37 1.17
C PHE A 54 -12.56 -3.52 2.70
N LEU A 55 -13.66 -4.07 3.20
CA LEU A 55 -13.82 -4.36 4.63
C LEU A 55 -13.29 -5.75 4.98
N VAL A 56 -12.53 -5.83 6.06
CA VAL A 56 -12.00 -7.09 6.60
C VAL A 56 -11.90 -7.00 8.11
N GLU A 57 -12.47 -7.96 8.83
CA GLU A 57 -12.36 -8.04 10.29
C GLU A 57 -12.70 -6.73 11.05
N GLY A 58 -13.65 -5.94 10.54
CA GLY A 58 -14.06 -4.67 11.16
C GLY A 58 -13.18 -3.47 10.83
N THR A 59 -12.18 -3.59 9.96
CA THR A 59 -11.37 -2.47 9.45
C THR A 59 -11.52 -2.30 7.94
N VAL A 60 -11.29 -1.09 7.43
CA VAL A 60 -11.11 -0.87 6.00
C VAL A 60 -9.65 -1.17 5.63
N GLU A 61 -9.43 -2.11 4.72
CA GLU A 61 -8.12 -2.40 4.17
C GLU A 61 -7.85 -1.53 2.94
N LEU A 62 -6.69 -0.85 2.94
CA LEU A 62 -6.11 -0.19 1.79
C LEU A 62 -4.97 -1.07 1.26
N PRO A 63 -5.22 -1.93 0.25
CA PRO A 63 -4.27 -2.95 -0.13
C PRO A 63 -2.97 -2.35 -0.65
N VAL A 64 -1.83 -2.97 -0.35
CA VAL A 64 -0.54 -2.61 -0.96
C VAL A 64 -0.54 -3.09 -2.41
N THR A 65 -0.73 -2.17 -3.35
CA THR A 65 -1.02 -2.51 -4.75
C THR A 65 0.22 -2.52 -5.64
N LEU A 66 1.32 -1.86 -5.24
CA LEU A 66 2.59 -1.91 -5.96
C LEU A 66 3.59 -2.87 -5.32
N PRO A 67 4.50 -3.47 -6.12
CA PRO A 67 5.64 -4.21 -5.60
C PRO A 67 6.51 -3.34 -4.68
N ARG A 68 6.79 -3.85 -3.47
CA ARG A 68 7.58 -3.15 -2.45
C ARG A 68 9.04 -3.05 -2.87
N ASP A 69 9.68 -1.94 -2.53
CA ASP A 69 11.10 -1.73 -2.82
C ASP A 69 12.01 -2.83 -2.26
N GLY A 70 11.76 -3.28 -1.03
CA GLY A 70 12.51 -4.35 -0.40
C GLY A 70 12.34 -5.70 -1.10
N THR A 71 11.16 -5.97 -1.67
CA THR A 71 10.92 -7.20 -2.44
C THR A 71 11.62 -7.13 -3.79
N LEU A 72 11.51 -6.02 -4.51
CA LEU A 72 12.21 -5.86 -5.79
C LEU A 72 13.73 -5.93 -5.61
N ARG A 73 14.26 -5.26 -4.57
CA ARG A 73 15.68 -5.29 -4.27
C ARG A 73 16.17 -6.69 -3.91
N PHE A 74 15.40 -7.43 -3.11
CA PHE A 74 15.71 -8.82 -2.77
C PHE A 74 15.80 -9.71 -4.01
N LEU A 75 14.97 -9.46 -5.02
CA LEU A 75 14.98 -10.19 -6.29
C LEU A 75 16.08 -9.75 -7.26
N GLY A 76 16.92 -8.79 -6.86
CA GLY A 76 18.07 -8.34 -7.65
C GLY A 76 17.78 -7.22 -8.65
N TYR A 77 16.55 -6.67 -8.67
CA TYR A 77 16.22 -5.56 -9.57
C TYR A 77 17.01 -4.29 -9.24
N GLY A 78 17.44 -3.58 -10.29
CA GLY A 78 18.07 -2.27 -10.18
C GLY A 78 17.04 -1.13 -10.15
N PRO A 79 17.46 0.10 -9.81
CA PRO A 79 16.55 1.25 -9.73
C PRO A 79 15.74 1.54 -11.01
N GLU A 80 16.33 1.38 -12.20
CA GLU A 80 15.61 1.58 -13.47
C GLU A 80 14.56 0.48 -13.70
N ASP A 81 14.89 -0.78 -13.40
CA ASP A 81 13.92 -1.88 -13.48
C ASP A 81 12.75 -1.65 -12.52
N MET A 82 13.06 -1.22 -11.29
CA MET A 82 12.07 -0.88 -10.28
C MET A 82 11.13 0.23 -10.74
N LEU A 83 11.67 1.29 -11.35
CA LEU A 83 10.87 2.37 -11.93
C LEU A 83 9.90 1.84 -13.01
N GLY A 84 10.39 1.04 -13.96
CA GLY A 84 9.55 0.45 -15.00
C GLY A 84 8.42 -0.40 -14.41
N ILE A 85 8.76 -1.29 -13.49
CA ILE A 85 7.80 -2.15 -12.79
C ILE A 85 6.74 -1.33 -12.05
N TRP A 86 7.14 -0.27 -11.34
CA TRP A 86 6.19 0.59 -10.62
C TRP A 86 5.24 1.32 -11.56
N ILE A 87 5.73 1.83 -12.70
CA ILE A 87 4.90 2.49 -13.71
C ILE A 87 3.89 1.49 -14.29
N ASP A 88 4.34 0.30 -14.70
CA ASP A 88 3.48 -0.70 -15.32
C ASP A 88 2.39 -1.19 -14.34
N CYS A 89 2.76 -1.44 -13.08
CA CYS A 89 1.80 -1.82 -12.05
C CYS A 89 0.82 -0.68 -11.73
N ALA A 90 1.26 0.57 -11.66
CA ALA A 90 0.38 1.71 -11.44
C ALA A 90 -0.65 1.87 -12.56
N GLU A 91 -0.25 1.68 -13.83
CA GLU A 91 -1.18 1.69 -14.97
C GLU A 91 -2.16 0.52 -14.92
N LEU A 92 -1.73 -0.68 -14.51
CA LEU A 92 -2.63 -1.82 -14.33
C LEU A 92 -3.69 -1.53 -13.24
N VAL A 93 -3.25 -0.97 -12.11
CA VAL A 93 -4.14 -0.55 -11.02
C VAL A 93 -5.12 0.52 -11.50
N ALA A 94 -4.65 1.52 -12.24
CA ALA A 94 -5.50 2.60 -12.79
C ALA A 94 -6.58 2.06 -13.74
N ARG A 95 -6.23 1.12 -14.64
CA ARG A 95 -7.22 0.46 -15.52
C ARG A 95 -8.31 -0.27 -14.73
N SER A 96 -7.97 -0.81 -13.57
CA SER A 96 -8.93 -1.44 -12.66
C SER A 96 -9.73 -0.43 -11.81
N ARG A 97 -9.49 0.89 -11.96
CA ARG A 97 -10.04 1.95 -11.08
C ARG A 97 -9.74 1.65 -9.60
N GLY A 98 -8.52 1.19 -9.33
CA GLY A 98 -8.01 0.92 -7.99
C GLY A 98 -7.23 2.11 -7.42
N ILE A 99 -6.67 1.91 -6.23
CA ILE A 99 -5.78 2.86 -5.57
C ILE A 99 -4.33 2.41 -5.68
N VAL A 100 -3.43 3.35 -5.97
CA VAL A 100 -1.98 3.08 -6.00
C VAL A 100 -1.44 3.26 -4.58
N VAL A 101 -0.98 2.17 -3.97
CA VAL A 101 -0.38 2.15 -2.64
C VAL A 101 0.96 1.47 -2.73
N MET A 102 2.02 2.23 -2.47
CA MET A 102 3.40 1.76 -2.52
C MET A 102 4.02 1.81 -1.13
N LEU A 103 4.84 0.81 -0.83
CA LEU A 103 5.59 0.72 0.40
C LEU A 103 7.07 0.85 0.06
N THR A 104 7.68 1.92 0.57
CA THR A 104 9.10 2.22 0.47
C THR A 104 9.76 2.34 1.84
N HIS A 105 11.08 2.26 1.86
CA HIS A 105 11.94 2.34 3.02
C HIS A 105 12.99 3.43 2.80
N CYS A 106 13.22 4.30 3.79
CA CYS A 106 14.15 5.43 3.68
C CYS A 106 15.61 5.05 3.95
N GLU A 107 15.88 3.78 4.30
CA GLU A 107 17.24 3.31 4.53
C GLU A 107 18.07 3.23 3.23
N GLN A 108 19.38 3.44 3.34
CA GLN A 108 20.35 3.37 2.23
C GLN A 108 20.35 2.02 1.49
N ARG A 109 19.94 0.93 2.14
CA ARG A 109 19.83 -0.38 1.47
C ARG A 109 18.62 -0.50 0.53
N PHE A 110 17.68 0.46 0.58
CA PHE A 110 16.42 0.49 -0.16
C PHE A 110 16.26 1.83 -0.91
N SER A 111 15.08 2.45 -0.87
CA SER A 111 14.77 3.69 -1.58
C SER A 111 15.52 4.93 -1.03
N GLY A 112 16.24 4.81 0.08
CA GLY A 112 17.06 5.90 0.63
C GLY A 112 18.40 6.14 -0.08
N HIS A 113 18.86 5.20 -0.92
CA HIS A 113 20.07 5.39 -1.72
C HIS A 113 19.81 6.30 -2.93
N HIS A 114 20.79 7.11 -3.35
CA HIS A 114 20.59 8.17 -4.34
C HIS A 114 19.95 7.70 -5.65
N ARG A 115 20.36 6.55 -6.20
CA ARG A 115 19.77 6.02 -7.44
C ARG A 115 18.34 5.52 -7.25
N ALA A 116 18.05 4.89 -6.12
CA ALA A 116 16.71 4.38 -5.82
C ALA A 116 15.75 5.53 -5.46
N LEU A 117 16.25 6.56 -4.78
CA LEU A 117 15.52 7.79 -4.51
C LEU A 117 15.21 8.55 -5.80
N ASP A 118 16.15 8.60 -6.75
CA ASP A 118 15.90 9.19 -8.07
C ASP A 118 14.84 8.44 -8.86
N ALA A 119 14.87 7.09 -8.83
CA ALA A 119 13.82 6.27 -9.41
C ALA A 119 12.45 6.54 -8.75
N TYR A 120 12.40 6.65 -7.42
CA TYR A 120 11.16 7.02 -6.72
C TYR A 120 10.66 8.41 -7.10
N ARG A 121 11.54 9.41 -7.20
CA ARG A 121 11.21 10.77 -7.67
C ARG A 121 10.61 10.74 -9.07
N ARG A 122 11.28 10.07 -10.03
CA ARG A 122 10.82 9.94 -11.41
C ARG A 122 9.48 9.22 -11.51
N PHE A 123 9.24 8.23 -10.65
CA PHE A 123 7.94 7.58 -10.55
C PHE A 123 6.84 8.58 -10.12
N LEU A 124 7.07 9.38 -9.09
CA LEU A 124 6.11 10.39 -8.64
C LEU A 124 5.85 11.46 -9.72
N GLU A 125 6.89 11.90 -10.44
CA GLU A 125 6.77 12.84 -11.55
C GLU A 125 5.93 12.26 -12.69
N CYS A 126 6.16 10.99 -13.03
CA CYS A 126 5.39 10.26 -14.02
C CYS A 126 3.88 10.20 -13.67
N LEU A 127 3.54 9.92 -12.41
CA LEU A 127 2.14 9.95 -11.96
C LEU A 127 1.55 11.35 -12.00
N ARG A 128 2.32 12.38 -11.60
CA ARG A 128 1.88 13.78 -11.61
C ARG A 128 1.56 14.25 -13.03
N GLU A 129 2.38 13.88 -14.02
CA GLU A 129 2.17 14.23 -15.43
C GLU A 129 0.91 13.59 -16.03
N ARG A 130 0.43 12.50 -15.41
CA ARG A 130 -0.79 11.77 -15.79
C ARG A 130 -1.95 12.11 -14.85
N SER A 131 -2.16 13.41 -14.60
CA SER A 131 -3.19 13.92 -13.68
C SER A 131 -4.62 13.61 -14.11
N ASP A 132 -4.84 13.20 -15.36
CA ASP A 132 -6.11 12.67 -15.86
C ASP A 132 -6.45 11.29 -15.29
N ARG A 133 -5.44 10.54 -14.82
CA ARG A 133 -5.59 9.18 -14.28
C ARG A 133 -5.28 9.07 -12.80
N PHE A 134 -4.32 9.86 -12.32
CA PHE A 134 -3.83 9.77 -10.96
C PHE A 134 -4.08 11.05 -10.19
N THR A 135 -4.38 10.89 -8.90
CA THR A 135 -4.49 12.00 -7.95
C THR A 135 -3.81 11.58 -6.66
N PHE A 136 -2.89 12.40 -6.18
CA PHE A 136 -2.24 12.17 -4.89
C PHE A 136 -3.22 12.48 -3.76
N SER A 137 -3.31 11.58 -2.80
CA SER A 137 -4.26 11.67 -1.69
C SER A 137 -3.68 11.05 -0.43
N THR A 138 -4.17 11.49 0.72
CA THR A 138 -3.89 10.81 1.98
C THR A 138 -4.83 9.62 2.15
N PRO A 139 -4.45 8.60 2.93
CA PRO A 139 -5.35 7.49 3.27
C PRO A 139 -6.70 7.97 3.82
N GLY A 140 -6.73 8.98 4.68
CA GLY A 140 -7.96 9.54 5.24
C GLY A 140 -8.92 10.09 4.17
N ARG A 141 -8.39 10.84 3.20
CA ARG A 141 -9.17 11.35 2.06
C ARG A 141 -9.69 10.23 1.15
N VAL A 142 -8.90 9.17 0.96
CA VAL A 142 -9.35 7.97 0.22
C VAL A 142 -10.52 7.31 0.95
N LEU A 143 -10.45 7.18 2.27
CA LEU A 143 -11.56 6.63 3.07
C LEU A 143 -12.83 7.47 2.95
N GLU A 144 -12.71 8.81 3.03
CA GLU A 144 -13.84 9.73 2.89
C GLU A 144 -14.52 9.65 1.52
N ALA A 145 -13.75 9.35 0.47
CA ALA A 145 -14.27 9.15 -0.88
C ALA A 145 -14.90 7.75 -1.08
N THR A 146 -14.67 6.81 -0.17
CA THR A 146 -15.31 5.50 -0.19
C THR A 146 -16.59 5.52 0.65
N THR A 147 -17.59 4.72 0.27
CA THR A 147 -18.76 4.46 1.12
C THR A 147 -18.47 3.45 2.24
N LEU A 148 -17.22 2.96 2.32
CA LEU A 148 -16.79 1.98 3.31
C LEU A 148 -16.50 2.67 4.64
N GLN A 149 -17.14 2.18 5.68
CA GLN A 149 -16.86 2.59 7.04
C GLN A 149 -16.61 1.35 7.88
N ALA A 150 -15.53 1.36 8.65
CA ALA A 150 -15.39 0.43 9.77
C ALA A 150 -16.60 0.65 10.70
N PRO A 151 -17.29 -0.40 11.15
CA PRO A 151 -18.38 -0.25 12.11
C PRO A 151 -17.86 0.52 13.32
N ALA A 152 -18.61 1.54 13.77
CA ALA A 152 -18.27 2.28 14.98
C ALA A 152 -18.21 1.27 16.14
N GLY A 153 -17.01 1.02 16.67
CA GLY A 153 -16.82 0.10 17.77
C GLY A 153 -17.55 0.59 19.01
N ALA A 154 -18.45 -0.23 19.54
CA ALA A 154 -18.84 -0.17 20.94
C ALA A 154 -17.57 -0.41 21.77
N VAL A 155 -17.15 0.61 22.51
CA VAL A 155 -16.13 0.51 23.55
C VAL A 155 -16.74 -0.15 24.78
#